data_AF-G5B5M0-F1
#
_entry.id   AF-G5B5M0-F1
#
_cell.length_a   1.000
_cell.length_b   1.000
_cell.length_c   1.000
_cell.angle_alpha   90.00
_cell.angle_beta   90.00
_cell.angle_gamma   90.00
#
_symmetry.space_group_name_H-M   'P 1'
#
loop_
_entity.id
_entity.type
_entity.pdbx_description
1 polymer ?
#
loop_
_entity_poly.entity_id
_entity_poly.type
_entity_poly.pdbx_seq_one_letter_code
_entity_poly.pdbx_strand_id
1 'polypeptide(L)' 'MIIYWDLISHDEMFSDIYKIREIVCGLCLEVEGKMVRRTEGNTDDPLIGGKASG' A
#
# COMPACT_ATOMS: atom_id res chain seq x y z
N MET A 1 -2.70 2.61 -15.64
CA MET A 1 -2.70 2.66 -14.18
C MET A 1 -3.59 3.80 -13.75
N ILE A 2 -4.74 3.47 -13.19
CA ILE A 2 -5.67 4.40 -12.56
C ILE A 2 -5.41 4.35 -11.06
N ILE A 3 -5.30 5.52 -10.43
CA ILE A 3 -5.06 5.67 -9.00
C ILE A 3 -6.38 6.02 -8.32
N TYR A 4 -6.73 5.27 -7.28
CA TYR A 4 -7.86 5.53 -6.41
C TYR A 4 -7.36 6.34 -5.21
N TRP A 5 -7.89 7.55 -5.11
CA TRP A 5 -7.55 8.52 -4.07
C TRP A 5 -8.57 8.48 -2.95
N ASP A 6 -8.13 8.67 -1.71
CA ASP A 6 -9.04 8.91 -0.60
C ASP A 6 -9.73 10.26 -0.79
N LEU A 7 -11.04 10.30 -0.58
CA LEU A 7 -11.83 11.51 -0.78
C LEU A 7 -11.57 12.57 0.31
N ILE A 8 -11.15 12.16 1.51
CA ILE A 8 -11.01 13.03 2.68
C ILE A 8 -9.58 13.56 2.80
N SER A 9 -8.59 12.67 2.74
CA SER A 9 -7.18 13.03 2.89
C SER A 9 -6.52 13.43 1.57
N HIS A 10 -7.12 13.06 0.43
CA HIS A 10 -6.52 13.19 -0.90
C HIS A 10 -5.19 12.44 -1.06
N ASP A 11 -4.94 11.44 -0.21
CA ASP A 11 -3.80 10.54 -0.37
C ASP A 11 -4.15 9.36 -1.27
N GLU A 12 -3.12 8.81 -1.91
CA GLU A 12 -3.27 7.61 -2.75
C GLU A 12 -3.59 6.40 -1.86
N MET A 13 -4.67 5.68 -2.17
CA MET A 13 -5.03 4.45 -1.47
C MET A 13 -4.49 3.20 -2.18
N PHE A 14 -4.85 3.04 -3.45
CA PHE A 14 -4.47 1.89 -4.28
C PHE A 14 -4.63 2.20 -5.77
N SER A 15 -4.21 1.28 -6.64
CA SER A 15 -4.34 1.41 -8.09
C SER A 15 -4.96 0.17 -8.74
N ASP A 16 -5.41 0.33 -9.99
CA ASP A 16 -5.99 -0.72 -10.85
C ASP A 16 -5.03 -1.85 -11.25
N ILE A 17 -3.77 -1.80 -10.78
CA ILE A 17 -2.81 -2.90 -10.92
C ILE A 17 -3.22 -4.11 -10.07
N TYR A 18 -4.01 -3.88 -9.02
CA TYR A 18 -4.62 -4.92 -8.21
C TYR A 18 -5.98 -5.31 -8.80
N LYS A 19 -6.42 -6.54 -8.53
CA LYS A 19 -7.74 -6.98 -8.94
C LYS A 19 -8.79 -6.34 -8.02
N ILE A 20 -9.70 -5.57 -8.62
CA ILE A 20 -10.74 -4.83 -7.92
C ILE A 20 -12.10 -5.44 -8.26
N ARG A 21 -13.00 -5.50 -7.27
CA ARG A 21 -14.40 -5.90 -7.46
C ARG A 21 -15.31 -4.91 -6.77
N GLU A 22 -16.34 -4.47 -7.48
CA GLU A 22 -17.44 -3.74 -6.86
C GLU A 22 -18.27 -4.69 -6.00
N ILE A 23 -18.57 -4.25 -4.79
CA ILE A 23 -19.43 -4.94 -3.83
C ILE A 23 -20.51 -3.97 -3.34
N VAL A 24 -21.53 -4.53 -2.68
CA VAL A 24 -22.66 -3.75 -2.13
C VAL A 24 -23.26 -2.81 -3.18
N CYS A 25 -23.65 -3.38 -4.33
CA CYS A 25 -24.28 -2.63 -5.44
C CYS A 25 -23.44 -1.43 -5.95
N GLY A 26 -22.11 -1.55 -5.94
CA GLY A 26 -21.20 -0.49 -6.40
C GLY A 26 -20.84 0.55 -5.32
N LEU A 27 -21.29 0.36 -4.08
CA LEU A 27 -20.98 1.28 -2.98
C LEU A 27 -19.57 1.12 -2.42
N CYS A 28 -19.00 -0.09 -2.49
CA CYS A 28 -17.64 -0.34 -2.00
C CYS A 28 -16.80 -1.11 -3.03
N LEU A 29 -15.48 -0.97 -2.90
CA LEU A 29 -14.50 -1.69 -3.72
C LEU A 29 -13.73 -2.67 -2.84
N GLU A 30 -13.74 -3.95 -3.21
CA GLU A 30 -12.85 -4.96 -2.67
C GLU A 30 -11.56 -5.01 -3.50
N VAL A 31 -10.40 -4.96 -2.85
CA VAL A 31 -9.09 -4.96 -3.51
C VAL A 31 -8.31 -6.21 -3.11
N GLU A 32 -7.99 -7.06 -4.07
CA GLU A 32 -7.26 -8.31 -3.83
C GLU A 32 -5.77 -8.04 -3.63
N GLY A 33 -5.31 -8.11 -2.38
CA GLY A 33 -3.90 -7.99 -2.01
C GLY A 33 -3.14 -9.30 -2.15
N LYS A 34 -1.83 -9.22 -2.41
CA LYS A 34 -0.91 -10.37 -2.36
C LYS A 34 -0.02 -10.27 -1.13
N MET A 35 -0.05 -11.30 -0.28
CA MET A 35 0.95 -11.41 0.78
C MET A 35 2.31 -11.73 0.15
N VAL A 36 3.28 -10.85 0.35
CA VAL A 36 4.66 -11.04 -0.11
C VAL A 36 5.59 -10.98 1.10
N ARG A 37 6.61 -11.84 1.12
CA ARG A 37 7.65 -11.80 2.15
C ARG A 37 8.72 -10.83 1.70
N ARG A 38 9.05 -9.86 2.55
CA ARG A 38 10.28 -9.09 2.41
C ARG A 38 11.42 -9.92 3.00
N THR A 39 12.51 -10.07 2.27
CA THR A 39 13.76 -10.57 2.83
C THR A 39 14.55 -9.35 3.26
N GLU A 40 14.77 -9.17 4.56
CA GLU A 40 15.74 -8.20 5.06
C GLU A 40 17.13 -8.70 4.64
N GLY A 41 17.66 -8.16 3.54
CA GLY A 41 19.10 -8.22 3.28
C GLY A 41 19.84 -7.39 4.33
N ASN A 42 21.11 -7.71 4.60
CA ASN A 42 21.99 -7.05 5.58
C ASN A 42 22.28 -5.59 5.24
N THR A 43 21.26 -4.74 5.23
CA THR A 43 21.43 -3.31 5.02
C THR A 43 21.09 -2.65 6.33
N ASP A 44 22.14 -2.46 7.15
CA ASP A 44 22.14 -1.58 8.32
C ASP A 44 22.09 -0.11 7.87
N ASP A 45 21.17 0.21 6.96
CA ASP A 45 21.00 1.57 6.47
C ASP A 45 20.34 2.39 7.60
N PRO A 46 20.97 3.47 8.09
CA PRO A 46 20.37 4.37 9.06
C PRO A 46 19.03 4.96 8.59
N LEU A 47 18.68 4.85 7.31
CA LEU A 47 17.36 5.21 6.76
C LEU A 47 16.21 4.30 7.23
N ILE A 48 16.48 3.04 7.61
CA ILE A 48 15.46 2.08 8.07
C ILE A 48 15.53 1.89 9.60
N GLY A 49 16.74 1.96 10.17
CA GLY A 49 16.95 1.87 11.60
C GLY A 49 17.15 3.25 12.22
N GLY A 50 16.09 3.86 12.76
CA GLY A 50 16.16 5.09 13.55
C GLY A 50 16.94 4.90 14.87
N LYS A 51 18.23 4.60 14.79
CA LYS A 51 19.17 4.60 15.91
C LYS A 51 20.20 5.70 15.65
N ALA A 52 19.88 6.91 16.08
CA ALA A 52 20.91 7.92 16.30
C ALA A 52 21.77 7.43 17.49
N SER A 53 22.96 6.92 17.22
CA SER A 53 23.96 6.72 18.26
C SER A 53 24.48 8.09 18.70
N GLY A 54 24.19 8.46 19.95
CA GLY A 54 24.71 9.67 20.60
C GLY A 54 26.14 9.54 21.08
#